data_AF-A0AA41HEA4-F1
#
_entry.id   AF-A0AA41HEA4-F1
#
_cell.length_a   1.000
_cell.length_b   1.000
_cell.length_c   1.000
_cell.angle_alpha   90.00
_cell.angle_beta   90.00
_cell.angle_gamma   90.00
#
_symmetry.space_group_name_H-M   'P 1'
#
loop_
_entity.id
_entity.type
_entity.pdbx_description
1 polymer ?
#
loop_
_entity_poly.entity_id
_entity_poly.type
_entity_poly.pdbx_seq_one_letter_code
_entity_poly.pdbx_strand_id
1 'polypeptide(L)'
;HCANPAFDASTWEIWSGLLNGARLLIISQAVLLDPVVFAQVLARGTVTILHLTIGLFNQYADALATVYPTLEYLLFGGEQADART
;
A
#
# COMPACT_ATOMS: atom_id res chain seq x y z
N HIS A 1 -2.33 0.18 6.52
CA HIS A 1 -2.40 -1.25 6.82
C HIS A 1 -3.41 -1.89 5.89
N CYS A 2 -2.89 -2.59 4.89
CA CYS A 2 -3.66 -3.36 3.91
C CYS A 2 -3.14 -4.78 3.75
N ALA A 3 -1.96 -5.12 4.28
CA ALA A 3 -1.50 -6.49 4.33
C ALA A 3 -2.41 -7.35 5.23
N ASN A 4 -2.62 -8.61 4.87
CA ASN A 4 -3.29 -9.56 5.76
C ASN A 4 -2.44 -9.76 7.04
N PRO A 5 -3.01 -9.64 8.26
CA PRO A 5 -2.28 -9.78 9.53
C PRO A 5 -1.54 -11.11 9.73
N ALA A 6 -1.88 -12.16 8.97
CA ALA A 6 -1.18 -13.43 9.01
C ALA A 6 0.19 -13.41 8.30
N PHE A 7 0.49 -12.38 7.49
CA PHE A 7 1.77 -12.23 6.79
C PHE A 7 2.69 -11.24 7.51
N ASP A 8 3.99 -11.47 7.43
CA ASP A 8 5.04 -10.66 8.05
C ASP A 8 5.07 -9.19 7.57
N ALA A 9 4.64 -8.92 6.34
CA ALA A 9 4.44 -7.56 5.82
C ALA A 9 3.58 -6.69 6.75
N SER A 10 2.58 -7.28 7.42
CA SER A 10 1.73 -6.58 8.40
C SER A 10 2.51 -6.10 9.62
N THR A 11 3.50 -6.87 10.07
CA THR A 11 4.40 -6.51 11.18
C THR A 11 5.16 -5.24 10.84
N TRP A 12 5.71 -5.14 9.62
CA TRP A 12 6.39 -3.94 9.17
C TRP A 12 5.41 -2.76 9.07
N GLU A 13 4.26 -2.91 8.41
CA GLU A 13 3.27 -1.84 8.25
C GLU A 13 2.81 -1.24 9.59
N ILE A 14 2.57 -2.10 10.59
CA ILE A 14 2.05 -1.69 11.89
C ILE A 14 3.16 -1.06 12.74
N TRP A 15 4.26 -1.77 12.94
CA TRP A 15 5.26 -1.36 13.93
C TRP A 15 6.19 -0.28 13.41
N SER A 16 6.53 -0.26 12.12
CA SER A 16 7.32 0.86 11.56
C SER A 16 6.56 2.18 11.67
N GLY A 17 5.24 2.18 11.47
CA GLY A 17 4.43 3.38 11.64
C GLY A 17 4.29 3.79 13.10
N LEU A 18 3.77 2.91 13.96
CA LEU A 18 3.43 3.26 15.35
C LEU A 18 4.65 3.63 16.20
N LEU A 19 5.80 2.99 15.97
CA LEU A 19 7.03 3.29 16.72
C LEU A 19 7.74 4.57 16.26
N ASN A 20 7.34 5.15 15.12
CA ASN A 20 7.91 6.39 14.58
C ASN A 20 6.91 7.56 14.61
N GLY A 21 5.80 7.44 15.35
CA GLY A 21 4.79 8.50 15.49
C GLY A 21 3.91 8.69 14.25
N ALA A 22 3.90 7.75 13.32
CA ALA A 22 3.04 7.80 12.15
C ALA A 22 1.60 7.37 12.47
N ARG A 23 0.68 7.70 11.56
CA ARG A 23 -0.72 7.25 11.59
C ARG A 23 -0.90 6.02 10.69
N LEU A 24 -1.66 5.03 11.17
CA LEU A 24 -2.10 3.91 10.35
C LEU A 24 -3.49 4.18 9.73
N LEU A 25 -3.58 4.11 8.40
CA LEU A 25 -4.85 4.01 7.68
C LEU A 25 -5.23 2.53 7.54
N ILE A 26 -6.30 2.09 8.19
CA ILE A 26 -6.77 0.70 8.09
C ILE A 26 -7.67 0.57 6.87
N ILE A 27 -7.32 -0.34 5.97
CA ILE A 27 -8.05 -0.58 4.72
C ILE A 27 -8.87 -1.86 4.87
N SER A 28 -10.16 -1.78 4.59
CA SER A 28 -11.00 -2.98 4.56
C SER A 28 -10.69 -3.82 3.32
N GLN A 29 -10.92 -5.13 3.40
CA GLN A 29 -10.71 -6.01 2.26
C GLN A 29 -11.55 -5.60 1.04
N ALA A 30 -12.79 -5.12 1.26
CA ALA A 30 -13.65 -4.65 0.16
C ALA A 30 -13.04 -3.44 -0.56
N VAL A 31 -12.40 -2.51 0.16
CA VAL A 31 -11.68 -1.37 -0.43
C VAL A 31 -10.43 -1.85 -1.14
N LEU A 32 -9.66 -2.77 -0.53
CA LEU A 32 -8.43 -3.29 -1.13
C LEU A 32 -8.68 -4.01 -2.45
N LEU A 33 -9.81 -4.69 -2.62
CA LEU A 33 -10.14 -5.47 -3.83
C LEU A 33 -10.67 -4.60 -4.99
N ASP A 34 -10.90 -3.31 -4.77
CA ASP A 34 -11.29 -2.35 -5.82
C ASP A 34 -10.18 -1.31 -6.00
N PRO A 35 -9.42 -1.34 -7.11
CA PRO A 35 -8.27 -0.47 -7.30
C PRO A 35 -8.62 1.02 -7.37
N VAL A 36 -9.80 1.36 -7.91
CA VAL A 36 -10.23 2.76 -8.03
C VAL A 36 -10.63 3.30 -6.66
N VAL A 37 -11.41 2.52 -5.90
CA VAL A 37 -11.82 2.91 -4.54
C VAL A 37 -10.59 2.94 -3.61
N PHE A 38 -9.69 1.97 -3.73
CA PHE A 38 -8.43 1.94 -2.99
C PHE A 38 -7.63 3.23 -3.21
N ALA A 39 -7.36 3.59 -4.48
CA ALA A 39 -6.63 4.82 -4.81
C ALA A 39 -7.29 6.08 -4.24
N GLN A 40 -8.62 6.17 -4.31
CA GLN A 40 -9.37 7.29 -3.73
C GLN A 40 -9.25 7.36 -2.20
N VAL A 41 -9.30 6.22 -1.51
CA VAL A 41 -9.16 6.16 -0.05
C VAL A 41 -7.74 6.52 0.37
N LEU A 42 -6.72 6.04 -0.35
CA LEU A 42 -5.33 6.43 -0.11
C LEU A 42 -5.11 7.94 -0.28
N ALA A 43 -5.63 8.52 -1.38
CA ALA A 43 -5.52 9.95 -1.64
C ALA A 43 -6.22 10.79 -0.56
N ARG A 44 -7.46 10.44 -0.18
CA ARG A 44 -8.19 11.12 0.90
C ARG A 44 -7.49 10.97 2.26
N GLY A 45 -6.85 9.82 2.48
CA GLY A 45 -6.09 9.52 3.68
C GLY A 45 -4.70 10.15 3.71
N THR A 46 -4.32 10.88 2.65
CA THR A 46 -3.00 11.50 2.47
C THR A 46 -1.87 10.52 2.79
N VAL A 47 -1.94 9.32 2.22
CA VAL A 47 -0.97 8.27 2.47
C VAL A 47 0.40 8.67 1.89
N THR A 48 1.44 8.55 2.72
CA THR A 48 2.83 8.85 2.35
C THR A 48 3.69 7.59 2.24
N ILE A 49 3.26 6.47 2.84
CA ILE A 49 3.99 5.20 2.80
C ILE A 49 3.00 4.08 2.44
N LEU A 50 3.32 3.31 1.40
CA LEU A 50 2.52 2.18 0.94
C LEU A 50 3.39 0.94 0.74
N HIS A 51 2.90 -0.22 1.21
CA HIS A 51 3.54 -1.51 0.98
C HIS A 51 2.56 -2.45 0.27
N LEU A 52 2.95 -3.01 -0.87
CA LEU A 52 2.16 -3.96 -1.65
C LEU A 52 2.94 -5.23 -1.95
N THR A 53 2.26 -6.34 -2.21
CA THR A 53 2.92 -7.45 -2.91
C THR A 53 3.22 -7.03 -4.35
N ILE A 54 4.20 -7.66 -5.01
CA ILE A 54 4.48 -7.40 -6.43
C ILE A 54 3.23 -7.61 -7.30
N GLY A 55 2.46 -8.67 -7.05
CA GLY A 55 1.21 -8.91 -7.78
C GLY A 55 0.20 -7.76 -7.66
N LEU A 56 0.01 -7.23 -6.44
CA LEU A 56 -0.87 -6.07 -6.23
C LEU A 56 -0.30 -4.80 -6.84
N PHE A 57 1.00 -4.54 -6.70
CA PHE A 57 1.65 -3.39 -7.33
C PHE A 57 1.42 -3.38 -8.84
N ASN A 58 1.72 -4.50 -9.52
CA ASN A 58 1.54 -4.62 -10.97
C ASN A 58 0.07 -4.44 -11.37
N GLN A 59 -0.86 -5.03 -10.63
CA GLN A 59 -2.29 -4.93 -10.93
C GLN A 59 -2.86 -3.53 -10.69
N TYR A 60 -2.29 -2.76 -9.75
CA TYR A 60 -2.84 -1.48 -9.28
C TYR A 60 -2.06 -0.28 -9.85
N ALA A 61 -1.03 -0.53 -10.66
CA ALA A 61 -0.07 0.49 -11.11
C ALA A 61 -0.76 1.72 -11.75
N ASP A 62 -1.71 1.48 -12.64
CA ASP A 62 -2.45 2.55 -13.33
C ASP A 62 -3.40 3.29 -12.38
N ALA A 63 -4.10 2.57 -11.51
CA ALA A 63 -5.07 3.17 -10.58
C ALA A 63 -4.37 4.04 -9.52
N LEU A 64 -3.15 3.68 -9.15
CA LEU A 64 -2.32 4.43 -8.19
C LEU A 64 -1.63 5.66 -8.81
N ALA A 65 -1.80 5.93 -10.11
CA ALA A 65 -1.20 7.09 -10.78
C ALA A 65 -1.45 8.42 -10.03
N THR A 66 -2.65 8.60 -9.47
CA THR A 66 -3.00 9.81 -8.70
C THR A 66 -2.46 9.83 -7.28
N VAL A 67 -2.00 8.68 -6.77
CA VAL A 67 -1.48 8.52 -5.40
C VAL A 67 0.04 8.64 -5.37
N TYR A 68 0.77 8.25 -6.43
CA TYR A 68 2.24 8.34 -6.46
C TYR A 68 2.81 9.69 -6.03
N PRO A 69 2.25 10.86 -6.42
CA PRO A 69 2.79 12.14 -5.99
C PRO A 69 2.70 12.40 -4.48
N THR A 70 1.85 11.66 -3.75
CA THR A 70 1.72 11.79 -2.29
C THR A 70 2.63 10.82 -1.53
N LEU A 71 3.16 9.80 -2.20
CA LEU A 71 4.01 8.79 -1.58
C LEU A 71 5.45 9.31 -1.45
N GLU A 72 5.98 9.26 -0.23
CA GLU A 72 7.40 9.36 0.05
C GLU A 72 8.10 8.01 -0.17
N TYR A 73 7.40 6.92 0.16
CA TYR A 73 7.89 5.56 0.01
C TYR A 73 6.82 4.63 -0.56
N LEU A 74 7.16 3.93 -1.64
CA LEU A 74 6.43 2.78 -2.14
C LEU A 74 7.32 1.55 -2.01
N LEU A 75 6.91 0.61 -1.16
CA LEU A 75 7.55 -0.68 -1.00
C LEU A 75 6.73 -1.71 -1.77
N PHE A 76 7.41 -2.60 -2.47
CA PHE A 76 6.79 -3.80 -3.03
C PHE A 76 7.73 -4.99 -2.95
N GLY A 77 7.16 -6.18 -2.79
CA GLY A 77 7.95 -7.39 -2.62
C GLY A 77 7.14 -8.67 -2.59
N GLY A 78 7.79 -9.76 -2.18
CA GLY A 78 7.20 -11.10 -2.07
C GLY A 78 7.45 -12.01 -3.28
N GLU A 79 7.87 -11.47 -4.42
CA GLU A 79 8.22 -12.21 -5.64
C GLU A 79 9.39 -11.51 -6.39
N GLN A 80 9.72 -11.96 -7.60
CA GLN A 80 10.70 -11.28 -8.45
C GLN A 80 10.09 -10.03 -9.10
N ALA A 81 10.77 -8.90 -8.97
CA ALA A 81 10.38 -7.67 -9.65
C ALA A 81 10.69 -7.73 -11.16
N ASP A 82 9.81 -7.13 -11.97
CA ASP A 82 10.07 -6.83 -13.38
C ASP A 82 10.45 -5.35 -13.50
N ALA A 83 11.54 -5.05 -14.19
CA ALA A 83 12.02 -3.67 -14.38
C ALA A 83 11.20 -2.89 -15.42
N ARG A 84 10.24 -3.53 -16.10
CA ARG A 84 9.37 -2.93 -17.12
C ARG A 84 8.05 -2.39 -16.57
N THR A 85 7.68 -2.79 -15.35
CA THR A 85 6.49 -2.34 -14.62
C THR A 85 6.88 -1.29 -13.61
#